data_AF-A0A314USR8-F1
#
_entry.id   AF-A0A314USR8-F1
#
_cell.length_a   1.000
_cell.length_b   1.000
_cell.length_c   1.000
_cell.angle_alpha   90.00
_cell.angle_beta   90.00
_cell.angle_gamma   90.00
#
_symmetry.space_group_name_H-M   'P 1'
#
loop_
_entity.id
_entity.type
_entity.pdbx_description
1 polymer ?
#
loop_
_entity_poly.entity_id
_entity_poly.type
_entity_poly.pdbx_seq_one_letter_code
_entity_poly.pdbx_strand_id
1 'polypeptide(L)'
;MKNIREKNFDFECGNEEMELITFDLATVSRATDNFSNNNKLGEGGFGPVYKGILIEGQDIAVRRLSKCSGQGIKEFMNEVILIAKLQHRNLVKLLGCCIEGDKKMLIYEYMPNKSLDYFIFDDTRSKFLSWDQRINIIGGIARGLLYLHQDSRLRIIHRDLKTSNVFAR
;
A
#
# COMPACT_ATOMS: atom_id res chain seq x y z
N MET A 1 -16.07 21.63 0.41
CA MET A 1 -14.95 22.27 -0.30
C MET A 1 -13.97 21.18 -0.71
N LYS A 2 -13.90 20.88 -2.01
CA LYS A 2 -13.02 19.86 -2.59
C LYS A 2 -11.59 20.39 -2.55
N ASN A 3 -10.70 19.74 -1.80
CA ASN A 3 -9.25 19.98 -1.88
C ASN A 3 -8.50 18.68 -2.20
N ILE A 4 -9.10 17.84 -3.05
CA ILE A 4 -8.36 16.87 -3.85
C ILE A 4 -8.01 17.63 -5.12
N ARG A 5 -6.73 18.01 -5.29
CA ARG A 5 -6.26 18.41 -6.62
C ARG A 5 -6.17 17.13 -7.43
N GLU A 6 -7.21 16.81 -8.18
CA GLU A 6 -7.13 15.89 -9.32
C GLU A 6 -6.16 16.52 -10.33
N LYS A 7 -4.85 16.27 -10.14
CA LYS A 7 -3.93 16.35 -11.27
C LYS A 7 -4.05 15.02 -12.00
N ASN A 8 -4.93 15.00 -12.99
CA ASN A 8 -4.88 13.99 -14.03
C ASN A 8 -3.54 14.17 -14.74
N PHE A 9 -2.65 13.22 -14.52
CA PHE A 9 -1.49 13.07 -15.38
C PHE A 9 -1.93 12.12 -16.49
N ASP A 10 -1.97 12.61 -17.72
CA ASP A 10 -2.21 11.78 -18.90
C ASP A 10 -1.04 10.80 -19.03
N PHE A 11 -1.33 9.51 -18.93
CA PHE A 11 -0.33 8.45 -19.08
C PHE A 11 -0.82 7.41 -20.08
N GLU A 12 -0.12 7.34 -21.22
CA GLU A 12 -0.28 6.26 -22.18
C GLU A 12 0.42 4.98 -21.66
N CYS A 13 -0.38 4.03 -21.17
CA CYS A 13 0.06 2.64 -20.98
C CYS A 13 -1.04 1.70 -21.50
N GLY A 14 -1.09 1.57 -22.83
CA GLY A 14 -2.20 0.94 -23.54
C GLY A 14 -3.51 1.74 -23.40
N ASN A 15 -4.52 1.37 -24.19
CA ASN A 15 -5.76 2.12 -24.46
C ASN A 15 -6.72 2.36 -23.26
N GLU A 16 -6.24 2.45 -22.02
CA GLU A 16 -7.06 2.67 -20.82
C GLU A 16 -6.43 3.77 -19.95
N GLU A 17 -7.06 4.95 -19.96
CA GLU A 17 -6.81 6.03 -19.00
C GLU A 17 -7.17 5.54 -17.60
N MET A 18 -6.25 5.71 -16.65
CA MET A 18 -6.50 5.38 -15.26
C MET A 18 -6.18 6.58 -14.39
N GLU A 19 -7.19 7.12 -13.72
CA GLU A 19 -7.04 8.22 -12.78
C GLU A 19 -6.46 7.70 -11.46
N LEU A 20 -5.16 7.87 -11.27
CA LEU A 20 -4.53 7.69 -9.96
C LEU A 20 -4.74 8.98 -9.15
N ILE A 21 -5.32 8.86 -7.95
CA ILE A 21 -5.47 10.01 -7.07
C ILE A 21 -4.07 10.47 -6.61
N THR A 22 -3.78 11.75 -6.85
CA THR A 22 -2.57 12.40 -6.35
C THR A 22 -2.91 13.26 -5.13
N PHE A 23 -2.19 13.04 -4.05
CA PHE A 23 -2.31 13.82 -2.82
C PHE A 23 -1.19 14.86 -2.79
N ASP A 24 -1.51 16.08 -2.38
CA ASP A 24 -0.49 17.09 -2.08
C ASP A 24 0.20 16.79 -0.73
N LEU A 25 1.45 17.28 -0.57
CA LEU A 25 2.22 17.03 0.64
C LEU A 25 1.55 17.60 1.89
N ALA A 26 0.85 18.73 1.80
CA ALA A 26 0.21 19.35 2.95
C ALA A 26 -0.94 18.47 3.48
N THR A 27 -1.69 17.83 2.58
CA THR A 27 -2.75 16.88 2.91
C THR A 27 -2.18 15.64 3.58
N VAL A 28 -1.12 15.05 3.04
CA VAL A 28 -0.48 13.86 3.64
C VAL A 28 0.20 14.20 4.97
N SER A 29 0.88 15.35 5.06
CA SER A 29 1.53 15.83 6.29
C SER A 29 0.49 16.03 7.38
N ARG A 30 -0.61 16.73 7.09
CA ARG A 30 -1.70 16.94 8.05
C ARG A 30 -2.35 15.62 8.48
N ALA A 31 -2.60 14.70 7.54
CA ALA A 31 -3.21 13.41 7.85
C ALA A 31 -2.34 12.57 8.80
N THR A 32 -1.01 12.71 8.72
CA THR A 32 -0.04 11.93 9.52
C THR A 32 0.49 12.68 10.75
N ASP A 33 -0.10 13.84 11.09
CA ASP A 33 0.41 14.74 12.12
C ASP A 33 1.90 15.09 11.91
N ASN A 34 2.21 15.59 10.72
CA ASN A 34 3.55 15.89 10.23
C ASN A 34 4.52 14.70 10.32
N PHE A 35 4.06 13.50 9.97
CA PHE A 35 4.82 12.26 10.08
C PHE A 35 5.34 12.01 11.50
N SER A 36 4.50 12.29 12.51
CA SER A 36 4.82 12.08 13.92
C SER A 36 5.24 10.63 14.19
N ASN A 37 6.24 10.45 15.05
CA ASN A 37 6.68 9.12 15.47
C ASN A 37 5.57 8.33 16.19
N ASN A 38 4.60 9.02 16.81
CA ASN A 38 3.43 8.38 17.42
C ASN A 38 2.54 7.67 16.39
N ASN A 39 2.59 8.13 15.13
CA ASN A 39 1.85 7.55 14.02
C ASN A 39 2.68 6.53 13.23
N LYS A 40 3.94 6.27 13.59
CA LYS A 40 4.79 5.32 12.87
C LYS A 40 4.30 3.89 13.07
N LEU A 41 3.96 3.23 11.97
CA LEU A 41 3.52 1.82 11.96
C LEU A 41 4.71 0.85 11.90
N GLY A 42 5.80 1.27 11.25
CA GLY A 42 7.01 0.48 11.11
C GLY A 42 7.99 1.09 10.11
N GLU A 43 9.14 0.47 9.96
CA GLU A 43 10.16 0.86 8.98
C GLU A 43 10.86 -0.39 8.46
N GLY A 44 11.01 -0.47 7.13
CA GLY A 44 11.77 -1.52 6.46
C GLY A 44 12.72 -0.92 5.42
N GLY A 45 13.37 -1.76 4.61
CA GLY A 45 14.38 -1.31 3.63
C GLY A 45 13.90 -0.29 2.58
N PHE A 46 12.58 -0.12 2.44
CA PHE A 46 11.97 0.84 1.51
C PHE A 46 11.49 2.13 2.19
N GLY A 47 11.82 2.32 3.47
CA GLY A 47 11.47 3.50 4.26
C GLY A 47 10.32 3.31 5.25
N PRO A 48 10.03 4.36 6.04
CA PRO A 48 9.05 4.32 7.12
C PRO A 48 7.60 4.39 6.61
N VAL A 49 6.71 3.74 7.35
CA VAL A 49 5.26 3.74 7.14
C VAL A 49 4.57 4.42 8.32
N TYR A 50 3.63 5.31 8.05
CA TYR A 50 2.87 6.07 9.05
C TYR A 50 1.37 5.81 8.89
N LYS A 51 0.65 5.74 10.01
CA LYS A 51 -0.81 5.85 10.03
C LYS A 51 -1.17 7.32 9.78
N GLY A 52 -2.23 7.55 9.03
CA GLY A 52 -2.85 8.87 8.95
C GLY A 52 -4.36 8.77 8.87
N ILE A 53 -5.02 9.91 9.07
CA ILE A 53 -6.47 10.06 8.96
C ILE A 53 -6.74 11.20 7.99
N LEU A 54 -7.36 10.91 6.85
CA LEU A 54 -7.79 11.94 5.91
C LEU A 54 -8.89 12.81 6.54
N ILE A 55 -9.10 14.01 6.01
CA ILE A 55 -10.10 14.95 6.56
C ILE A 55 -11.53 14.38 6.55
N GLU A 56 -11.78 13.43 5.65
CA GLU A 56 -13.05 12.72 5.49
C GLU A 56 -13.21 11.56 6.49
N GLY A 57 -12.22 11.34 7.37
CA GLY A 57 -12.22 10.30 8.40
C GLY A 57 -11.65 8.95 7.95
N GLN A 58 -11.21 8.83 6.70
CA GLN A 58 -10.62 7.59 6.20
C GLN A 58 -9.21 7.36 6.77
N ASP A 59 -9.03 6.22 7.46
CA ASP A 59 -7.72 5.74 7.89
C ASP A 59 -6.86 5.32 6.67
N ILE A 60 -5.62 5.78 6.64
CA ILE A 60 -4.64 5.50 5.57
C ILE A 60 -3.30 5.05 6.13
N ALA A 61 -2.54 4.30 5.32
CA ALA A 61 -1.15 3.99 5.57
C ALA A 61 -0.25 4.69 4.53
N VAL A 62 0.64 5.56 5.00
CA VAL A 62 1.53 6.37 4.16
C VAL A 62 2.93 5.78 4.22
N ARG A 63 3.39 5.20 3.11
CA ARG A 63 4.77 4.72 2.97
C ARG A 63 5.61 5.80 2.32
N ARG A 64 6.59 6.33 3.07
CA ARG A 64 7.62 7.21 2.52
C ARG A 64 8.68 6.36 1.88
N LEU A 65 8.96 6.61 0.61
CA LEU A 65 9.99 5.87 -0.11
C LEU A 65 11.36 6.44 0.25
N SER A 66 12.29 5.56 0.58
CA SER A 66 13.69 5.93 0.75
C SER A 66 14.25 6.49 -0.56
N LYS A 67 15.26 7.36 -0.47
CA LYS A 67 15.97 7.93 -1.63
C LYS A 67 16.80 6.83 -2.31
N CYS A 68 16.16 5.85 -2.93
CA CYS A 68 16.85 4.84 -3.73
C CYS A 68 17.05 5.37 -5.15
N SER A 69 18.28 5.83 -5.37
CA SER A 69 19.09 5.81 -6.61
C SER A 69 18.37 5.75 -7.97
N GLY A 70 18.55 6.81 -8.78
CA GLY A 70 18.67 6.74 -10.25
C GLY A 70 17.42 6.46 -11.09
N GLN A 71 16.37 5.84 -10.54
CA GLN A 71 15.14 5.50 -11.26
C GLN A 71 14.36 6.77 -11.60
N GLY A 72 14.07 7.00 -12.90
CA GLY A 72 13.39 8.21 -13.37
C GLY A 72 11.97 8.36 -12.78
N ILE A 73 11.44 9.59 -12.70
CA ILE A 73 10.04 9.85 -12.27
C ILE A 73 9.04 9.02 -13.09
N LYS A 74 9.30 8.88 -14.39
CA LYS A 74 8.47 8.11 -15.32
C LYS A 74 8.41 6.61 -14.98
N GLU A 75 9.55 6.02 -14.64
CA GLU A 75 9.63 4.59 -14.26
C GLU A 75 8.92 4.33 -12.94
N PHE A 76 9.14 5.20 -11.94
CA PHE A 76 8.39 5.17 -10.70
C PHE A 76 6.87 5.26 -10.94
N MET A 77 6.43 6.21 -11.77
CA MET A 77 5.00 6.36 -12.07
C MET A 77 4.42 5.14 -12.80
N ASN A 78 5.15 4.55 -13.74
CA ASN A 78 4.72 3.32 -14.40
C ASN A 78 4.54 2.17 -13.40
N GLU A 79 5.44 2.02 -12.44
CA GLU A 79 5.30 1.03 -11.36
C GLU A 79 4.10 1.34 -10.45
N VAL A 80 3.88 2.60 -10.10
CA VAL A 80 2.74 3.01 -9.28
C VAL A 80 1.41 2.76 -9.99
N ILE A 81 1.32 3.09 -11.28
CA ILE A 81 0.13 2.83 -12.11
C ILE A 81 -0.11 1.32 -12.22
N LEU A 82 0.94 0.53 -12.41
CA LEU A 82 0.85 -0.92 -12.42
C LEU A 82 0.23 -1.44 -11.11
N ILE A 83 0.73 -0.98 -9.97
CA ILE A 83 0.23 -1.37 -8.64
C ILE A 83 -1.22 -0.91 -8.45
N ALA A 84 -1.57 0.30 -8.93
CA ALA A 84 -2.92 0.83 -8.83
C ALA A 84 -3.95 -0.01 -9.59
N LYS A 85 -3.56 -0.61 -10.73
CA LYS A 85 -4.41 -1.51 -11.52
C LYS A 85 -4.72 -2.83 -10.79
N LEU A 86 -3.98 -3.16 -9.72
CA LEU A 86 -4.20 -4.36 -8.94
C LEU A 86 -5.35 -4.14 -7.97
N GLN A 87 -6.52 -4.62 -8.35
CA GLN A 87 -7.70 -4.61 -7.50
C GLN A 87 -8.14 -6.03 -7.22
N HIS A 88 -7.85 -6.50 -6.02
CA HIS A 88 -8.24 -7.82 -5.58
C HIS A 88 -8.48 -7.85 -4.08
N ARG A 89 -9.49 -8.59 -3.63
CA ARG A 89 -9.83 -8.72 -2.20
C ARG A 89 -8.75 -9.37 -1.34
N ASN A 90 -7.66 -9.87 -1.92
CA ASN A 90 -6.53 -10.43 -1.17
C ASN A 90 -5.23 -9.67 -1.44
N LEU A 91 -5.33 -8.44 -1.97
CA LEU A 91 -4.24 -7.47 -2.08
C LEU A 91 -4.63 -6.21 -1.31
N VAL A 92 -3.63 -5.54 -0.73
CA VAL A 92 -3.82 -4.24 -0.07
C VAL A 92 -4.00 -3.17 -1.16
N LYS A 93 -5.10 -2.43 -1.08
CA LYS A 93 -5.44 -1.41 -2.08
C LYS A 93 -4.53 -0.20 -1.97
N LEU A 94 -3.91 0.19 -3.08
CA LEU A 94 -3.30 1.50 -3.26
C LEU A 94 -4.41 2.53 -3.50
N LEU A 95 -4.46 3.58 -2.68
CA LEU A 95 -5.42 4.67 -2.81
C LEU A 95 -4.87 5.81 -3.67
N GLY A 96 -3.56 6.01 -3.66
CA GLY A 96 -2.91 7.04 -4.47
C GLY A 96 -1.44 7.24 -4.14
N CYS A 97 -0.87 8.33 -4.65
CA CYS A 97 0.51 8.71 -4.37
C CYS A 97 0.64 10.21 -4.06
N CYS A 98 1.77 10.59 -3.47
CA CYS A 98 2.19 11.98 -3.31
C CYS A 98 3.59 12.14 -3.90
N ILE A 99 3.76 13.11 -4.79
CA ILE A 99 5.03 13.42 -5.44
C ILE A 99 5.23 14.92 -5.42
N GLU A 100 6.19 15.37 -4.62
CA GLU A 100 6.56 16.78 -4.53
C GLU A 100 8.07 16.92 -4.37
N GLY A 101 8.73 17.40 -5.43
CA GLY A 101 10.20 17.44 -5.51
C GLY A 101 10.82 16.05 -5.40
N ASP A 102 11.66 15.84 -4.39
CA ASP A 102 12.30 14.57 -4.08
C ASP A 102 11.48 13.66 -3.16
N LYS A 103 10.32 14.12 -2.68
CA LYS A 103 9.45 13.38 -1.77
C LYS A 103 8.46 12.54 -2.58
N LYS A 104 8.62 11.22 -2.52
CA LYS A 104 7.71 10.23 -3.12
C LYS A 104 7.07 9.39 -2.03
N MET A 105 5.75 9.27 -2.05
CA MET A 105 4.99 8.50 -1.06
C MET A 105 3.87 7.72 -1.73
N LEU A 106 3.57 6.55 -1.16
CA LEU A 106 2.44 5.71 -1.53
C LEU A 106 1.43 5.70 -0.40
N ILE A 107 0.16 5.88 -0.75
CA ILE A 107 -0.96 5.92 0.19
C ILE A 107 -1.80 4.66 -0.04
N TYR A 108 -1.86 3.80 0.98
CA TYR A 108 -2.63 2.57 0.98
C TYR A 108 -3.83 2.68 1.90
N GLU A 109 -4.80 1.78 1.71
CA GLU A 109 -5.79 1.51 2.75
C GLU A 109 -5.07 1.09 4.04
N TYR A 110 -5.56 1.59 5.18
CA TYR A 110 -5.04 1.15 6.46
C TYR A 110 -5.59 -0.24 6.80
N MET A 111 -4.69 -1.14 7.16
CA MET A 111 -5.05 -2.47 7.66
C MET A 111 -5.10 -2.42 9.19
N PRO A 112 -6.29 -2.50 9.83
CA PRO A 112 -6.42 -2.30 11.28
C PRO A 112 -5.80 -3.43 12.09
N ASN A 113 -5.81 -4.65 11.54
CA ASN A 113 -5.15 -5.78 12.16
C ASN A 113 -3.66 -5.77 11.85
N LYS A 114 -2.89 -6.40 12.74
CA LYS A 114 -1.44 -6.55 12.56
C LYS A 114 -1.12 -7.52 11.43
N SER A 115 0.13 -7.48 11.01
CA SER A 115 0.72 -8.45 10.09
C SER A 115 0.69 -9.86 10.69
N LEU A 116 0.76 -10.88 9.84
CA LEU A 116 0.62 -12.27 10.24
C LEU A 116 1.74 -12.71 11.19
N ASP A 117 2.96 -12.20 10.98
CA ASP A 117 4.13 -12.43 11.83
C ASP A 117 3.88 -12.03 13.30
N TYR A 118 3.14 -10.95 13.54
CA TYR A 118 2.74 -10.51 14.88
C TYR A 118 2.00 -11.62 15.63
N PHE A 119 1.15 -12.38 14.93
CA PHE A 119 0.36 -13.43 15.53
C PHE A 119 1.10 -14.76 15.61
N ILE A 120 1.75 -15.21 14.54
CA ILE A 120 2.21 -16.60 14.43
C ILE A 120 3.52 -16.90 15.17
N PHE A 121 4.36 -15.89 15.42
CA PHE A 121 5.65 -16.09 16.08
C PHE A 121 5.60 -15.92 17.60
N ASP A 122 4.42 -15.70 18.17
CA ASP A 122 4.22 -15.60 19.62
C ASP A 122 3.22 -16.64 20.08
N ASP A 123 3.62 -17.47 21.04
CA ASP A 123 2.83 -18.60 21.51
C ASP A 123 1.49 -18.20 22.12
N THR A 124 1.41 -17.00 22.70
CA THR A 124 0.17 -16.49 23.27
C THR A 124 -0.72 -15.94 22.16
N ARG A 125 -0.16 -15.12 21.27
CA ARG A 125 -0.94 -14.48 20.20
C ARG A 125 -1.37 -15.45 19.10
N SER A 126 -0.61 -16.52 18.87
CA SER A 126 -0.94 -17.53 17.86
C SER A 126 -2.26 -18.24 18.17
N LYS A 127 -2.68 -18.26 19.45
CA LYS A 127 -3.96 -18.81 19.91
C LYS A 127 -5.17 -17.96 19.50
N PHE A 128 -4.96 -16.69 19.13
CA PHE A 128 -6.02 -15.85 18.54
C PHE A 128 -6.36 -16.24 17.09
N LEU A 129 -5.54 -17.09 16.46
CA LEU A 129 -5.80 -17.65 15.13
C LEU A 129 -6.23 -19.12 15.25
N SER A 130 -7.55 -19.32 15.23
CA SER A 130 -8.17 -20.65 15.05
C SER A 130 -7.70 -21.32 13.77
N TRP A 131 -7.85 -22.64 13.69
CA TRP A 131 -7.49 -23.39 12.48
C TRP A 131 -8.23 -22.90 11.23
N ASP A 132 -9.53 -22.61 11.36
CA ASP A 132 -10.34 -22.09 10.25
C ASP A 132 -9.84 -20.72 9.77
N GLN A 133 -9.46 -19.83 10.69
CA GLN A 133 -8.84 -18.55 10.33
C GLN A 133 -7.51 -18.75 9.58
N ARG A 134 -6.69 -19.71 10.01
CA ARG A 134 -5.42 -20.03 9.33
C ARG A 134 -5.66 -20.52 7.90
N ILE A 135 -6.62 -21.43 7.71
CA ILE A 135 -7.01 -21.92 6.38
C ILE A 135 -7.54 -20.77 5.51
N ASN A 136 -8.36 -19.87 6.07
CA ASN A 136 -8.84 -18.70 5.36
C ASN A 136 -7.71 -17.76 4.92
N ILE A 137 -6.71 -17.54 5.79
CA ILE A 137 -5.51 -16.75 5.47
C ILE A 137 -4.71 -17.42 4.34
N ILE A 138 -4.43 -18.72 4.45
CA ILE A 138 -3.71 -19.48 3.41
C ILE A 138 -4.44 -19.39 2.06
N GLY A 139 -5.76 -19.63 2.06
CA GLY A 139 -6.58 -19.50 0.86
C GLY A 139 -6.58 -18.07 0.31
N GLY A 140 -6.53 -17.06 1.18
CA GLY A 140 -6.40 -15.66 0.80
C GLY A 140 -5.08 -15.37 0.09
N ILE A 141 -3.96 -15.83 0.66
CA ILE A 141 -2.62 -15.70 0.06
C ILE A 141 -2.59 -16.38 -1.32
N ALA A 142 -3.07 -17.62 -1.41
CA ALA A 142 -3.10 -18.37 -2.67
C ALA A 142 -3.90 -17.64 -3.75
N ARG A 143 -5.10 -17.13 -3.42
CA ARG A 143 -5.91 -16.34 -4.35
C ARG A 143 -5.23 -15.03 -4.77
N GLY A 144 -4.59 -14.33 -3.83
CA GLY A 144 -3.84 -13.11 -4.13
C GLY A 144 -2.69 -13.37 -5.10
N LEU A 145 -1.94 -14.45 -4.88
CA LEU A 145 -0.83 -14.85 -5.77
C LEU A 145 -1.32 -15.33 -7.13
N LEU A 146 -2.40 -16.13 -7.17
CA LEU A 146 -3.01 -16.56 -8.42
C LEU A 146 -3.39 -15.36 -9.28
N TYR A 147 -4.04 -14.36 -8.67
CA TYR A 147 -4.37 -13.11 -9.35
C TYR A 147 -3.13 -12.40 -9.91
N LEU A 148 -2.07 -12.24 -9.10
CA LEU A 148 -0.84 -11.59 -9.57
C LEU A 148 -0.17 -12.36 -10.73
N HIS A 149 -0.25 -13.69 -10.72
CA HIS A 149 0.47 -14.53 -11.69
C HIS A 149 -0.29 -14.78 -13.00
N GLN A 150 -1.63 -14.83 -12.93
CA GLN A 150 -2.48 -15.32 -14.02
C GLN A 150 -3.63 -14.38 -14.39
N ASP A 151 -4.36 -13.84 -13.40
CA ASP A 151 -5.63 -13.14 -13.67
C ASP A 151 -5.49 -11.63 -13.82
N SER A 152 -4.37 -11.05 -13.36
CA SER A 152 -4.07 -9.65 -13.56
C SER A 152 -3.61 -9.38 -15.00
N ARG A 153 -3.86 -8.16 -15.49
CA ARG A 153 -3.52 -7.73 -16.85
C ARG A 153 -2.04 -7.94 -17.20
N LEU A 154 -1.17 -7.90 -16.20
CA LEU A 154 0.26 -8.12 -16.35
C LEU A 154 0.69 -9.15 -15.31
N ARG A 155 1.47 -10.15 -15.74
CA ARG A 155 2.04 -11.15 -14.82
C ARG A 155 3.06 -10.49 -13.89
N ILE A 156 2.74 -10.43 -12.60
CA ILE A 156 3.56 -9.80 -11.56
C ILE A 156 4.13 -10.85 -10.63
N ILE A 157 5.43 -10.80 -10.38
CA ILE A 157 6.09 -11.61 -9.36
C ILE A 157 6.23 -10.74 -8.10
N HIS A 158 5.65 -11.16 -6.96
CA HIS A 158 5.64 -10.35 -5.73
C HIS A 158 7.05 -10.07 -5.16
N ARG A 159 7.98 -11.05 -5.27
CA ARG A 159 9.41 -10.99 -4.84
C ARG A 159 9.70 -10.81 -3.35
N ASP A 160 8.79 -10.26 -2.56
CA ASP A 160 8.95 -10.10 -1.10
C ASP A 160 7.78 -10.72 -0.31
N LEU A 161 7.33 -11.92 -0.71
CA LEU A 161 6.24 -12.58 0.01
C LEU A 161 6.77 -13.14 1.33
N LYS A 162 6.32 -12.56 2.43
CA LYS A 162 6.67 -12.94 3.80
C LYS A 162 5.52 -12.62 4.76
N THR A 163 5.56 -13.20 5.95
CA THR A 163 4.49 -13.08 6.95
C THR A 163 4.30 -11.64 7.46
N SER A 164 5.32 -10.79 7.41
CA SER A 164 5.21 -9.35 7.72
C SER A 164 4.53 -8.52 6.62
N ASN A 165 4.35 -9.08 5.41
CA ASN A 165 3.62 -8.46 4.30
C ASN A 165 2.22 -9.04 4.10
N VAL A 166 1.78 -9.96 4.98
CA VAL A 166 0.41 -10.50 5.00
C VAL A 166 -0.31 -9.88 6.18
N PHE A 167 -1.44 -9.24 5.94
CA PHE A 167 -2.26 -8.62 6.98
C PHE A 167 -3.52 -9.44 7.21
N ALA A 168 -3.88 -9.68 8.47
CA ALA A 168 -5.17 -10.27 8.79
C ALA A 168 -6.29 -9.28 8.42
N ARG A 169 -7.39 -9.76 7.86
CA ARG A 169 -8.62 -8.97 7.70
C ARG A 169 -9.65 -9.41 8.72
#